data_AF-A0A1J0ETY4-F1
#
_entry.id   AF-A0A1J0ETY4-F1
#
_cell.length_a   1.000
_cell.length_b   1.000
_cell.length_c   1.000
_cell.angle_alpha   90.00
_cell.angle_beta   90.00
_cell.angle_gamma   90.00
#
_symmetry.space_group_name_H-M   'P 1'
#
loop_
_entity.id
_entity.type
_entity.pdbx_description
1 polymer ?
#
loop_
_entity_poly.entity_id
_entity_poly.type
_entity_poly.pdbx_seq_one_letter_code
_entity_poly.pdbx_strand_id
1 'polypeptide(L)'
;MTTLDEQLEKAFIIASFTANRFLVDHMRRASHELNLDLESLIILGVLAHANISTSIIPGQSYKKQMPISINPIRTSDISAICNIPKETTRRKLKKLKDRGIINRNHEGLWLINPIGIDEKTRLFTKEMIKRLLQTAKNIEAILASQ
;
A
#
# COMPACT_ATOMS: atom_id res chain seq x y z
N MET A 1 -11.78 29.11 -7.39
CA MET A 1 -11.15 27.83 -7.00
C MET A 1 -11.08 27.82 -5.48
N THR A 2 -10.96 26.67 -4.81
CA THR A 2 -10.78 26.71 -3.34
C THR A 2 -9.42 27.33 -3.01
N THR A 3 -9.27 27.91 -1.82
CA THR A 3 -8.00 28.53 -1.38
C THR A 3 -6.82 27.57 -1.48
N LEU A 4 -7.09 26.27 -1.27
CA LEU A 4 -6.09 25.21 -1.41
C LEU A 4 -5.71 24.98 -2.87
N ASP A 5 -6.68 24.94 -3.79
CA ASP A 5 -6.39 24.76 -5.23
C ASP A 5 -5.51 25.92 -5.74
N GLU A 6 -5.77 27.15 -5.31
CA GLU A 6 -4.97 28.32 -5.68
C GLU A 6 -3.54 28.25 -5.12
N GLN A 7 -3.37 27.82 -3.86
CA GLN A 7 -2.05 27.57 -3.28
C GLN A 7 -1.30 26.44 -4.00
N LEU A 8 -2.02 25.37 -4.36
CA LEU A 8 -1.45 24.23 -5.07
C LEU A 8 -0.99 24.62 -6.47
N GLU A 9 -1.75 25.43 -7.22
CA GLU A 9 -1.32 25.91 -8.54
C GLU A 9 -0.02 26.73 -8.44
N LYS A 10 0.07 27.66 -7.47
CA LYS A 10 1.28 28.45 -7.25
C LYS A 10 2.50 27.60 -6.86
N ALA A 11 2.30 26.60 -6.00
CA ALA A 11 3.35 25.71 -5.51
C ALA A 11 3.54 24.42 -6.33
N PHE A 12 2.80 24.25 -7.43
CA PHE A 12 2.56 22.93 -8.04
C PHE A 12 3.84 22.15 -8.29
N ILE A 13 4.86 22.80 -8.87
CA ILE A 13 6.14 22.18 -9.21
C ILE A 13 6.83 21.63 -7.95
N ILE A 14 6.92 22.42 -6.89
CA ILE A 14 7.65 22.04 -5.68
C ILE A 14 6.84 21.02 -4.87
N ALA A 15 5.53 21.21 -4.74
CA ALA A 15 4.64 20.29 -4.03
C ALA A 15 4.60 18.92 -4.72
N SER A 16 4.41 18.88 -6.05
CA SER A 16 4.40 17.65 -6.82
C SER A 16 5.76 16.95 -6.81
N PHE A 17 6.87 17.68 -6.96
CA PHE A 17 8.22 17.10 -6.83
C PHE A 17 8.42 16.45 -5.46
N THR A 18 8.01 17.13 -4.40
CA THR A 18 8.14 16.64 -3.02
C THR A 18 7.34 15.36 -2.80
N ALA A 19 6.08 15.33 -3.24
CA ALA A 19 5.22 14.15 -3.16
C ALA A 19 5.76 12.98 -4.00
N ASN A 20 6.09 13.24 -5.27
CA ASN A 20 6.56 12.21 -6.20
C ASN A 20 7.90 11.61 -5.76
N ARG A 21 8.81 12.43 -5.23
CA ARG A 21 10.08 11.95 -4.68
C ARG A 21 9.86 10.93 -3.56
N PHE A 22 8.92 11.20 -2.65
CA PHE A 22 8.57 10.25 -1.60
C PHE A 22 8.01 8.95 -2.19
N LEU A 23 7.05 9.04 -3.12
CA LEU A 23 6.41 7.88 -3.75
C LEU A 23 7.44 6.99 -4.46
N VAL A 24 8.29 7.57 -5.31
CA VAL A 24 9.30 6.83 -6.07
C VAL A 24 10.34 6.20 -5.14
N ASP A 25 10.87 6.94 -4.16
CA ASP A 25 11.82 6.37 -3.20
C ASP A 25 11.18 5.26 -2.37
N HIS A 26 9.92 5.42 -1.94
CA HIS A 26 9.23 4.39 -1.17
C HIS A 26 9.00 3.12 -1.99
N MET A 27 8.52 3.24 -3.23
CA MET A 27 8.33 2.08 -4.12
C MET A 27 9.64 1.35 -4.39
N ARG A 28 10.73 2.09 -4.66
CA ARG A 28 12.06 1.51 -4.86
C ARG A 28 12.55 0.78 -3.59
N ARG A 29 12.40 1.40 -2.42
CA ARG A 29 12.79 0.80 -1.15
C ARG A 29 11.97 -0.44 -0.82
N ALA A 30 10.65 -0.41 -1.02
CA ALA A 30 9.77 -1.55 -0.79
C ALA A 30 10.12 -2.72 -1.73
N SER A 31 10.41 -2.43 -2.99
CA SER A 31 10.83 -3.42 -3.98
C SER A 31 12.12 -4.11 -3.56
N HIS A 32 13.12 -3.33 -3.14
CA HIS A 32 14.39 -3.86 -2.67
C HIS A 32 14.24 -4.63 -1.35
N GLU A 33 13.57 -4.05 -0.37
CA GLU A 33 13.44 -4.59 0.98
C GLU A 33 12.67 -5.91 1.00
N LEU A 34 11.61 -6.01 0.20
CA LEU A 34 10.79 -7.20 0.06
C LEU A 34 11.30 -8.11 -1.07
N ASN A 35 12.34 -7.73 -1.81
CA ASN A 35 12.80 -8.45 -3.00
C ASN A 35 11.64 -8.80 -3.96
N LEU A 36 10.83 -7.80 -4.30
CA LEU A 36 9.63 -7.93 -5.14
C LEU A 36 9.72 -6.95 -6.31
N ASP A 37 9.29 -7.37 -7.50
CA ASP A 37 9.03 -6.43 -8.59
C ASP A 37 7.79 -5.56 -8.30
N LEU A 38 7.68 -4.43 -9.00
CA LEU A 38 6.62 -3.44 -8.75
C LEU A 38 5.21 -4.02 -8.95
N GLU A 39 5.00 -4.88 -9.95
CA GLU A 39 3.69 -5.54 -10.14
C GLU A 39 3.32 -6.43 -8.94
N SER A 40 4.29 -7.16 -8.39
CA SER A 40 4.07 -8.00 -7.21
C SER A 40 3.73 -7.16 -5.99
N LEU A 41 4.37 -5.99 -5.83
CA LEU A 41 4.03 -5.05 -4.76
C LEU A 41 2.61 -4.51 -4.91
N ILE A 42 2.20 -4.13 -6.12
CA ILE A 42 0.83 -3.65 -6.40
C ILE A 42 -0.19 -4.75 -6.07
N ILE A 43 0.04 -5.98 -6.55
CA ILE A 43 -0.82 -7.13 -6.26
C ILE A 43 -0.92 -7.37 -4.74
N LEU A 44 0.21 -7.34 -4.04
CA LEU A 44 0.24 -7.53 -2.58
C LEU A 44 -0.51 -6.41 -1.85
N GLY A 45 -0.31 -5.16 -2.24
CA GLY A 45 -1.01 -4.01 -1.66
C GLY A 45 -2.52 -4.10 -1.88
N VAL A 46 -2.96 -4.34 -3.12
CA VAL A 46 -4.39 -4.51 -3.44
C VAL A 46 -5.01 -5.65 -2.65
N LEU A 47 -4.34 -6.81 -2.59
CA LEU A 47 -4.81 -7.95 -1.82
C LEU A 47 -4.95 -7.60 -0.32
N ALA A 48 -3.92 -7.00 0.27
CA ALA A 48 -3.94 -6.63 1.69
C ALA A 48 -5.07 -5.65 2.03
N HIS A 49 -5.25 -4.61 1.21
CA HIS A 49 -6.33 -3.63 1.40
C HIS A 49 -7.70 -4.27 1.23
N ALA A 50 -7.91 -5.06 0.17
CA ALA A 50 -9.18 -5.72 -0.08
C ALA A 50 -9.54 -6.70 1.06
N ASN A 51 -8.56 -7.46 1.55
CA ASN A 51 -8.77 -8.41 2.63
C ASN A 51 -9.27 -7.77 3.93
N ILE A 52 -8.87 -6.55 4.25
CA ILE A 52 -9.21 -5.88 5.52
C ILE A 52 -10.17 -4.71 5.36
N SER A 53 -10.65 -4.46 4.14
CA SER A 53 -11.47 -3.29 3.78
C SER A 53 -12.75 -3.12 4.61
N THR A 54 -13.36 -4.21 5.09
CA THR A 54 -14.55 -4.15 5.95
C THR A 54 -14.22 -3.94 7.43
N SER A 55 -12.95 -4.14 7.80
CA SER A 55 -12.47 -4.15 9.18
C SER A 55 -11.74 -2.85 9.54
N ILE A 56 -11.18 -2.15 8.54
CA ILE A 56 -10.41 -0.91 8.72
C ILE A 56 -11.04 0.23 7.93
N ILE A 57 -11.42 1.27 8.65
CA ILE A 57 -12.03 2.53 8.23
C ILE A 57 -10.97 3.61 8.52
N PRO A 58 -10.41 4.26 7.48
CA PRO A 58 -9.45 5.32 7.65
C PRO A 58 -9.95 6.43 8.59
N GLY A 59 -9.09 6.89 9.49
CA GLY A 59 -9.41 7.96 10.43
C GLY A 59 -10.14 7.53 11.71
N GLN A 60 -10.57 6.25 11.81
CA GLN A 60 -11.15 5.75 13.06
C GLN A 60 -10.09 5.21 14.04
N SER A 61 -10.36 5.39 15.33
CA SER A 61 -9.52 4.82 16.39
C SER A 61 -9.87 3.35 16.61
N TYR A 62 -8.85 2.49 16.51
CA TYR A 62 -8.99 1.05 16.73
C TYR A 62 -8.58 0.67 18.14
N LYS A 63 -9.53 0.14 18.92
CA LYS A 63 -9.19 -0.50 20.20
C LYS A 63 -8.47 -1.83 19.91
N LYS A 64 -7.40 -2.10 20.66
CA LYS A 64 -6.50 -3.27 20.50
C LYS A 64 -7.20 -4.65 20.50
N GLN A 65 -8.47 -4.70 20.88
CA GLN A 65 -9.30 -5.90 21.03
C GLN A 65 -10.33 -6.09 19.90
N MET A 66 -10.42 -5.19 18.92
CA MET A 66 -11.34 -5.39 17.80
C MET A 66 -10.82 -6.50 16.88
N PRO A 67 -11.61 -7.57 16.62
CA PRO A 67 -11.21 -8.61 15.70
C PRO A 67 -11.14 -8.05 14.27
N ILE A 68 -10.00 -8.25 13.61
CA ILE A 68 -9.84 -7.91 12.19
C ILE A 68 -10.34 -9.11 11.38
N SER A 69 -11.48 -8.96 10.72
CA SER A 69 -11.92 -9.94 9.72
C SER A 69 -11.07 -9.82 8.46
N ILE A 70 -10.60 -10.95 7.95
CA ILE A 70 -9.86 -11.08 6.69
C ILE A 70 -10.82 -11.71 5.68
N ASN A 71 -11.19 -10.94 4.65
CA ASN A 71 -12.09 -11.40 3.58
C ASN A 71 -11.26 -11.89 2.39
N PRO A 72 -11.18 -13.19 2.11
CA PRO A 72 -10.43 -13.71 0.97
C PRO A 72 -11.06 -13.27 -0.37
N ILE A 73 -10.24 -13.07 -1.41
CA ILE A 73 -10.71 -12.56 -2.72
C ILE A 73 -10.27 -13.43 -3.89
N ARG A 74 -10.96 -13.33 -5.04
CA ARG A 74 -10.65 -14.14 -6.23
C ARG A 74 -9.50 -13.55 -7.04
N THR A 75 -8.84 -14.41 -7.82
CA THR A 75 -7.80 -13.97 -8.78
C THR A 75 -8.35 -13.03 -9.85
N SER A 76 -9.61 -13.21 -10.28
CA SER A 76 -10.28 -12.31 -11.24
C SER A 76 -10.36 -10.90 -10.70
N ASP A 77 -10.70 -10.76 -9.42
CA ASP A 77 -10.97 -9.46 -8.80
C ASP A 77 -9.65 -8.71 -8.63
N ILE A 78 -8.60 -9.41 -8.15
CA ILE A 78 -7.23 -8.87 -8.08
C ILE A 78 -6.76 -8.40 -9.46
N SER A 79 -6.94 -9.24 -10.48
CA SER A 79 -6.53 -8.95 -11.86
C SER A 79 -7.24 -7.71 -12.40
N ALA A 80 -8.55 -7.59 -12.17
CA ALA A 80 -9.34 -6.44 -12.58
C ALA A 80 -8.91 -5.15 -11.86
N ILE A 81 -8.76 -5.18 -10.53
CA ILE A 81 -8.39 -4.00 -9.74
C ILE A 81 -6.97 -3.52 -10.09
N CYS A 82 -6.02 -4.46 -10.26
CA CYS A 82 -4.65 -4.10 -10.61
C CYS A 82 -4.48 -3.70 -12.08
N ASN A 83 -5.48 -3.98 -12.93
CA ASN A 83 -5.36 -3.93 -14.38
C ASN A 83 -4.16 -4.75 -14.92
N ILE A 84 -3.96 -5.95 -14.37
CA ILE A 84 -2.88 -6.89 -14.75
C ILE A 84 -3.53 -8.15 -15.32
N PRO A 85 -3.04 -8.71 -16.45
CA PRO A 85 -3.60 -9.93 -17.04
C PRO A 85 -3.74 -11.08 -16.03
N LYS A 86 -4.81 -11.85 -16.13
CA LYS A 86 -5.16 -12.91 -15.17
C LYS A 86 -4.05 -13.95 -15.01
N GLU A 87 -3.40 -14.33 -16.11
CA GLU A 87 -2.29 -15.29 -16.07
C GLU A 87 -1.05 -14.72 -15.37
N THR A 88 -0.70 -13.45 -15.65
CA THR A 88 0.36 -12.73 -14.94
C THR A 88 0.04 -12.66 -13.45
N THR A 89 -1.18 -12.27 -13.10
CA THR A 89 -1.67 -12.19 -11.71
C THR A 89 -1.54 -13.55 -11.01
N ARG A 90 -2.01 -14.63 -11.63
CA ARG A 90 -1.91 -16.01 -11.10
C ARG A 90 -0.47 -16.41 -10.82
N ARG A 91 0.45 -16.15 -11.76
CA ARG A 91 1.87 -16.46 -11.63
C ARG A 91 2.51 -15.71 -10.47
N LYS A 92 2.21 -14.42 -10.29
CA LYS A 92 2.74 -13.58 -9.20
C LYS A 92 2.17 -14.01 -7.84
N LEU A 93 0.88 -14.28 -7.74
CA LEU A 93 0.25 -14.79 -6.52
C LEU A 93 0.86 -16.13 -6.08
N LYS A 94 1.13 -17.03 -7.04
CA LYS A 94 1.85 -18.28 -6.73
C LYS A 94 3.23 -18.00 -6.13
N LYS A 95 4.03 -17.12 -6.73
CA LYS A 95 5.35 -16.73 -6.18
C LYS A 95 5.24 -16.13 -4.78
N LEU A 96 4.26 -15.26 -4.53
CA LEU A 96 4.03 -14.67 -3.21
C LEU A 96 3.64 -15.74 -2.16
N LYS A 97 2.85 -16.73 -2.57
CA LYS A 97 2.48 -17.89 -1.73
C LYS A 97 3.68 -18.76 -1.41
N ASP A 98 4.49 -19.10 -2.42
CA ASP A 98 5.68 -19.93 -2.27
C ASP A 98 6.71 -19.27 -1.30
N ARG A 99 6.64 -17.95 -1.16
CA ARG A 99 7.42 -17.16 -0.18
C ARG A 99 6.77 -17.01 1.20
N GLY A 100 5.58 -17.58 1.41
CA GLY A 100 4.84 -17.50 2.67
C GLY A 100 4.18 -16.15 2.97
N ILE A 101 4.17 -15.20 2.03
CA ILE A 101 3.63 -13.83 2.23
C ILE A 101 2.10 -13.85 2.21
N ILE A 102 1.52 -14.70 1.36
CA ILE A 102 0.07 -14.83 1.20
C ILE A 102 -0.32 -16.31 1.23
N ASN A 103 -1.60 -16.57 1.51
CA ASN A 103 -2.18 -17.90 1.53
C ASN A 103 -3.34 -18.01 0.56
N ARG A 104 -3.73 -19.26 0.29
CA ARG A 104 -4.90 -19.61 -0.51
C ARG A 104 -5.76 -20.57 0.28
N ASN A 105 -7.02 -20.23 0.51
CA ASN A 105 -7.94 -21.07 1.26
C ASN A 105 -8.41 -22.29 0.42
N HIS A 106 -9.20 -23.18 1.03
CA HIS A 106 -9.73 -24.39 0.39
C HIS A 106 -10.66 -24.09 -0.80
N GLU A 107 -11.32 -22.93 -0.80
CA GLU A 107 -12.17 -22.44 -1.90
C GLU A 107 -11.35 -21.79 -3.04
N GLY A 108 -10.02 -21.72 -2.91
CA GLY A 108 -9.15 -21.14 -3.90
C GLY A 108 -9.08 -19.61 -3.90
N LEU A 109 -9.55 -18.96 -2.84
CA LEU A 109 -9.47 -17.51 -2.61
C LEU A 109 -8.16 -17.12 -1.93
N TRP A 110 -7.69 -15.90 -2.20
CA TRP A 110 -6.42 -15.38 -1.73
C TRP A 110 -6.58 -14.48 -0.51
N LEU A 111 -5.65 -14.62 0.44
CA LEU A 111 -5.58 -13.82 1.65
C LEU A 111 -4.13 -13.55 2.06
N ILE A 112 -3.89 -12.42 2.73
CA ILE A 112 -2.61 -12.17 3.40
C ILE A 112 -2.32 -13.23 4.46
N ASN A 113 -1.04 -13.53 4.69
CA ASN A 113 -0.61 -14.37 5.80
C ASN A 113 -0.18 -13.49 6.98
N PRO A 114 -0.94 -13.40 8.09
CA PRO A 114 -0.59 -12.55 9.24
C PRO A 114 0.74 -12.92 9.89
N ILE A 115 1.13 -14.21 9.81
CA ILE A 115 2.40 -14.73 10.33
C ILE A 115 3.58 -14.29 9.43
N GLY A 116 3.32 -13.93 8.17
CA GLY A 116 4.33 -13.48 7.22
C GLY A 116 4.84 -12.06 7.44
N ILE A 117 4.30 -11.32 8.42
CA ILE A 117 4.76 -9.97 8.78
C ILE A 117 5.82 -10.11 9.87
N ASP A 118 7.09 -10.13 9.47
CA ASP A 118 8.21 -10.14 10.40
C ASP A 118 8.49 -8.74 11.01
N GLU A 119 9.34 -8.70 12.04
CA GLU A 119 9.71 -7.43 12.69
C GLU A 119 10.39 -6.47 11.71
N LYS A 120 11.13 -7.00 10.72
CA LYS A 120 11.77 -6.20 9.67
C LYS A 120 10.73 -5.43 8.85
N THR A 121 9.68 -6.11 8.39
CA THR A 121 8.55 -5.51 7.65
C THR A 121 7.81 -4.50 8.51
N ARG A 122 7.67 -4.78 9.82
CA ARG A 122 7.05 -3.85 10.77
C ARG A 122 7.87 -2.58 10.96
N LEU A 123 9.19 -2.69 11.13
CA LEU A 123 10.11 -1.56 11.24
C LEU A 123 10.13 -0.75 9.94
N PHE A 124 10.18 -1.42 8.79
CA PHE A 124 10.10 -0.76 7.48
C PHE A 124 8.81 0.06 7.33
N THR A 125 7.68 -0.49 7.77
CA THR A 125 6.37 0.20 7.75
C THR A 125 6.37 1.42 8.68
N LYS A 126 6.90 1.30 9.90
CA LYS A 126 7.04 2.44 10.83
C LYS A 126 7.90 3.56 10.24
N GLU A 127 9.02 3.22 9.61
CA GLU A 127 9.89 4.20 8.94
C GLU A 127 9.24 4.84 7.71
N MET A 128 8.44 4.09 6.95
CA MET A 128 7.61 4.66 5.88
C MET A 128 6.63 5.70 6.43
N ILE A 129 5.91 5.40 7.52
CA ILE A 129 4.95 6.33 8.14
C ILE A 129 5.64 7.61 8.60
N LYS A 130 6.79 7.51 9.29
CA LYS A 130 7.57 8.69 9.72
C LYS A 130 7.95 9.58 8.54
N ARG A 131 8.42 8.98 7.44
CA ARG A 131 8.83 9.71 6.24
C ARG A 131 7.65 10.33 5.50
N LEU A 132 6.50 9.64 5.47
CA LEU A 132 5.27 10.17 4.90
C LEU A 132 4.81 11.40 5.69
N LEU A 133 4.80 11.33 7.03
CA LEU A 133 4.44 12.46 7.88
C LEU A 133 5.39 13.65 7.69
N GLN A 134 6.70 13.40 7.56
CA GLN A 134 7.64 14.47 7.25
C GLN A 134 7.39 15.08 5.86
N THR A 135 7.06 14.26 4.88
CA THR A 135 6.73 14.73 3.52
C THR A 135 5.47 15.59 3.54
N ALA A 136 4.43 15.19 4.29
CA ALA A 136 3.22 15.96 4.46
C ALA A 136 3.52 17.34 5.09
N LYS A 137 4.29 17.39 6.18
CA LYS A 137 4.73 18.65 6.81
C LYS A 137 5.49 19.57 5.85
N ASN A 138 6.34 19.00 5.00
CA ASN A 138 7.07 19.78 4.01
C ASN A 138 6.12 20.39 2.97
N ILE A 139 5.13 19.62 2.50
CA ILE A 139 4.12 20.11 1.56
C ILE A 139 3.28 21.20 2.23
N GLU A 140 2.82 21.01 3.46
CA GLU A 140 2.08 22.04 4.23
C GLU A 140 2.88 23.34 4.34
N ALA A 141 4.18 23.27 4.64
CA ALA A 141 5.05 24.44 4.73
C ALA A 141 5.22 25.15 3.37
N ILE A 142 5.33 24.39 2.27
CA ILE A 142 5.41 24.94 0.91
C ILE A 142 4.12 25.69 0.54
N LEU A 143 2.96 25.13 0.90
CA LEU A 143 1.66 25.73 0.60
C LEU A 143 1.40 26.99 1.43
N ALA A 144 1.84 27.00 2.69
CA ALA A 144 1.72 28.16 3.58
C ALA A 144 2.59 29.36 3.15
N SER A 145 3.56 29.15 2.25
CA SER A 145 4.43 30.21 1.73
C SER A 145 3.97 30.84 0.42
N GLN A 146 2.76 30.54 -0.08
CA GLN A 146 2.21 31.02 -1.37
C GLN A 146 1.09 32.05 -1.24
#